data_AF-A0A920VZ99-F1
#
_entry.id   AF-A0A920VZ99-F1
#
_cell.length_a   1.000
_cell.length_b   1.000
_cell.length_c   1.000
_cell.angle_alpha   90.00
_cell.angle_beta   90.00
_cell.angle_gamma   90.00
#
_symmetry.space_group_name_H-M   'P 1'
#
loop_
_entity.id
_entity.type
_entity.pdbx_description
1 polymer ?
#
loop_
_entity_poly.entity_id
_entity_poly.type
_entity_poly.pdbx_seq_one_letter_code
_entity_poly.pdbx_strand_id
1 'polypeptide(L)'
;MHRLAIAQVAPGAIDNSFGDGEKIKELAAKFSAEDLQLYYQIGVKSRDELKFSTEVKSAFEMLLLRMLIFSPSFTSERTELSVSGVQKKKNELVIEPTKPANPTKVEESLPVEIVTKNQTEAEVIEADVTSETNGNPSELSHEKWLELYSQLGINGIAANILANTEFKGKDGQVFNFLLSEDQSAVYSEEIIPKLSLALSELLGEEVKVNIEIGRVEKETPAMSLRRLKQEAREEMIDEFEKDENVQEMLKHFSAKLSKESIAPIKE
;
A
#
# COMPACT_ATOMS: atom_id res chain seq x y z
N MET A 1 18.98 -9.65 8.12
CA MET A 1 18.44 -9.88 6.76
C MET A 1 18.55 -8.64 5.88
N HIS A 2 17.91 -7.51 6.21
CA HIS A 2 17.97 -6.29 5.38
C HIS A 2 19.42 -5.82 5.07
N ARG A 3 20.30 -5.74 6.09
CA ARG A 3 21.72 -5.38 5.89
C ARG A 3 22.50 -6.36 5.02
N LEU A 4 22.14 -7.65 5.03
CA LEU A 4 22.74 -8.65 4.14
C LEU A 4 22.26 -8.46 2.70
N ALA A 5 20.99 -8.10 2.49
CA ALA A 5 20.45 -7.85 1.15
C ALA A 5 21.10 -6.61 0.51
N ILE A 6 21.27 -5.54 1.30
CA ILE A 6 22.04 -4.36 0.88
C ILE A 6 23.49 -4.75 0.56
N ALA A 7 24.11 -5.60 1.37
CA ALA A 7 25.47 -6.06 1.13
C ALA A 7 25.65 -6.84 -0.18
N GLN A 8 24.63 -7.58 -0.64
CA GLN A 8 24.67 -8.28 -1.93
C GLN A 8 24.55 -7.33 -3.13
N VAL A 9 23.68 -6.32 -3.05
CA VAL A 9 23.41 -5.39 -4.15
C VAL A 9 24.46 -4.27 -4.23
N ALA A 10 24.89 -3.76 -3.08
CA ALA A 10 25.83 -2.65 -2.96
C ALA A 10 26.78 -2.88 -1.77
N PRO A 11 27.86 -3.67 -1.94
CA PRO A 11 28.81 -4.00 -0.86
C PRO A 11 29.51 -2.78 -0.23
N GLY A 12 29.57 -1.65 -0.95
CA GLY A 12 30.13 -0.38 -0.46
C GLY A 12 29.15 0.51 0.31
N ALA A 13 27.85 0.19 0.29
CA ALA A 13 26.80 0.95 0.97
C ALA A 13 26.40 0.32 2.32
N ILE A 14 27.16 -0.67 2.80
CA ILE A 14 26.88 -1.34 4.07
C ILE A 14 27.16 -0.37 5.21
N ASP A 15 26.11 -0.04 5.95
CA ASP A 15 26.23 0.64 7.22
C ASP A 15 27.11 -0.18 8.18
N ASN A 16 28.22 0.40 8.64
CA ASN A 16 29.17 -0.22 9.57
C ASN A 16 29.08 0.39 10.99
N SER A 17 27.96 1.01 11.37
CA SER A 17 27.77 1.58 12.73
C SER A 17 28.00 0.58 13.87
N PHE A 18 27.84 -0.73 13.62
CA PHE A 18 28.07 -1.79 14.62
C PHE A 18 29.46 -2.46 14.50
N GLY A 19 30.33 -2.01 13.58
CA GLY A 19 31.67 -2.58 13.37
C GLY A 19 31.69 -4.00 12.81
N ASP A 20 30.57 -4.49 12.28
CA ASP A 20 30.33 -5.86 11.80
C ASP A 20 30.23 -5.94 10.27
N GLY A 21 30.56 -4.88 9.53
CA GLY A 21 30.43 -4.80 8.08
C GLY A 21 31.13 -5.93 7.33
N GLU A 22 32.35 -6.31 7.73
CA GLU A 22 33.07 -7.44 7.12
C GLU A 22 32.39 -8.79 7.37
N LYS A 23 31.83 -9.00 8.57
CA LYS A 23 31.06 -10.21 8.88
C LYS A 23 29.77 -10.27 8.06
N ILE A 24 29.13 -9.13 7.82
CA ILE A 24 27.92 -9.04 6.99
C ILE A 24 28.24 -9.37 5.53
N LYS A 25 29.35 -8.87 4.99
CA LYS A 25 29.80 -9.24 3.63
C LYS A 25 30.07 -10.74 3.53
N GLU A 26 30.77 -11.30 4.51
CA GLU A 26 31.08 -12.73 4.54
C GLU A 26 29.81 -13.59 4.61
N LEU A 27 28.84 -13.18 5.44
CA LEU A 27 27.55 -13.88 5.56
C LEU A 27 26.69 -13.70 4.30
N ALA A 28 26.65 -12.50 3.72
CA ALA A 28 25.90 -12.22 2.49
C ALA A 28 26.38 -13.09 1.33
N ALA A 29 27.67 -13.42 1.26
CA ALA A 29 28.23 -14.31 0.25
C ALA A 29 27.84 -15.80 0.43
N LYS A 30 27.39 -16.20 1.63
CA LYS A 30 26.96 -17.59 1.92
C LYS A 30 25.50 -17.87 1.56
N PHE A 31 24.71 -16.84 1.26
CA PHE A 31 23.32 -16.96 0.83
C PHE A 31 23.20 -16.61 -0.65
N SER A 32 22.33 -17.32 -1.38
CA SER A 32 21.87 -16.85 -2.69
C SER A 32 20.99 -15.60 -2.50
N ALA A 33 20.80 -14.81 -3.56
CA ALA A 33 19.93 -13.63 -3.49
C ALA A 33 18.45 -14.04 -3.31
N GLU A 34 18.07 -15.14 -3.93
CA GLU A 34 16.73 -15.73 -3.89
C GLU A 34 16.38 -16.22 -2.49
N ASP A 35 17.28 -16.98 -1.85
CA ASP A 35 17.05 -17.51 -0.50
C ASP A 35 16.95 -16.38 0.53
N LEU A 36 17.83 -15.37 0.39
CA LEU A 36 17.85 -14.23 1.29
C LEU A 36 16.54 -13.43 1.19
N GLN A 37 16.04 -13.22 -0.03
CA GLN A 37 14.77 -12.55 -0.29
C GLN A 37 13.59 -13.39 0.21
N LEU A 38 13.61 -14.70 0.01
CA LEU A 38 12.57 -15.62 0.49
C LEU A 38 12.48 -15.58 2.02
N TYR A 39 13.60 -15.68 2.73
CA TYR A 39 13.63 -15.58 4.19
C TYR A 39 13.20 -14.21 4.70
N TYR A 40 13.59 -13.13 4.01
CA TYR A 40 13.11 -11.80 4.35
C TYR A 40 11.58 -11.74 4.28
N GLN A 41 10.99 -12.27 3.21
CA GLN A 41 9.53 -12.26 3.04
C GLN A 41 8.81 -13.16 4.05
N ILE A 42 9.36 -14.33 4.37
CA ILE A 42 8.85 -15.21 5.43
C ILE A 42 8.85 -14.46 6.78
N GLY A 43 9.96 -13.78 7.11
CA GLY A 43 10.07 -13.01 8.36
C GLY A 43 9.07 -11.84 8.45
N VAL A 44 8.90 -11.08 7.36
CA VAL A 44 7.94 -9.96 7.33
C VAL A 44 6.51 -10.46 7.49
N LYS A 45 6.11 -11.53 6.78
CA LYS A 45 4.77 -12.10 6.89
C LYS A 45 4.51 -12.68 8.29
N SER A 46 5.46 -13.42 8.84
CA SER A 46 5.28 -14.02 10.17
C SER A 46 5.35 -13.02 11.32
N ARG A 47 5.84 -11.80 11.10
CA ARG A 47 5.74 -10.72 12.09
C ARG A 47 4.28 -10.40 12.42
N ASP A 48 3.42 -10.39 11.41
CA ASP A 48 2.00 -10.13 11.63
C ASP A 48 1.30 -11.38 12.18
N GLU A 49 1.67 -12.59 11.74
CA GLU A 49 1.21 -13.85 12.36
C GLU A 49 1.52 -13.90 13.88
N LEU A 50 2.67 -13.37 14.30
CA LEU A 50 3.08 -13.35 15.71
C LEU A 50 2.26 -12.38 16.57
N LYS A 51 1.82 -11.25 15.99
CA LYS A 51 0.99 -10.24 16.69
C LYS A 51 -0.42 -10.73 16.99
N PHE A 52 -0.97 -11.57 16.12
CA PHE A 52 -2.34 -12.07 16.22
C PHE A 52 -2.43 -13.50 16.77
N SER A 53 -1.29 -14.13 17.09
CA SER A 53 -1.28 -15.49 17.65
C SER A 53 -1.68 -15.49 19.12
N THR A 54 -2.56 -16.41 19.50
CA THR A 54 -2.89 -16.69 20.91
C THR A 54 -1.74 -17.36 21.66
N GLU A 55 -0.85 -18.05 20.93
CA GLU A 55 0.34 -18.73 21.46
C GLU A 55 1.58 -18.30 20.66
N VAL A 56 2.35 -17.35 21.21
CA VAL A 56 3.53 -16.75 20.55
C VAL A 56 4.58 -17.81 20.24
N LYS A 57 4.76 -18.80 21.14
CA LYS A 57 5.74 -19.88 20.97
C LYS A 57 5.44 -20.70 19.71
N SER A 58 4.20 -21.13 19.54
CA SER A 58 3.78 -21.94 18.38
C SER A 58 3.93 -21.19 17.06
N ALA A 59 3.60 -19.89 17.03
CA ALA A 59 3.78 -19.06 15.85
C ALA A 59 5.27 -18.85 15.51
N PHE A 60 6.13 -18.68 16.51
CA PHE A 60 7.57 -18.61 16.31
C PHE A 60 8.16 -19.94 15.83
N GLU A 61 7.70 -21.08 16.37
CA GLU A 61 8.09 -22.41 15.89
C GLU A 61 7.69 -22.61 14.42
N MET A 62 6.49 -22.19 14.03
CA MET A 62 6.04 -22.26 12.63
C MET A 62 6.86 -21.36 11.69
N LEU A 63 7.26 -20.18 12.15
CA LEU A 63 8.19 -19.30 11.43
C LEU A 63 9.55 -20.01 11.19
N LEU A 64 10.13 -20.60 12.24
CA LEU A 64 11.41 -21.32 12.13
C LEU A 64 11.30 -22.54 11.22
N LEU A 65 10.22 -23.31 11.31
CA LEU A 65 9.97 -24.45 10.43
C LEU A 65 9.83 -24.02 8.97
N ARG A 66 9.17 -22.88 8.72
CA ARG A 66 9.03 -22.32 7.37
C ARG A 66 10.39 -21.85 6.84
N MET A 67 11.23 -21.21 7.64
CA MET A 67 12.60 -20.89 7.21
C MET A 67 13.45 -22.14 6.97
N LEU A 68 13.30 -23.17 7.82
CA LEU A 68 14.06 -24.41 7.71
C LEU A 68 13.69 -25.19 6.44
N ILE A 69 12.39 -25.33 6.13
CA ILE A 69 11.92 -26.15 5.00
C ILE A 69 12.34 -25.55 3.65
N PHE A 70 12.50 -24.23 3.59
CA PHE A 70 12.97 -23.51 2.41
C PHE A 70 14.48 -23.28 2.43
N SER A 71 15.21 -23.92 3.35
CA SER A 71 16.65 -23.81 3.37
C SER A 71 17.34 -24.68 2.31
N PRO A 72 18.43 -24.19 1.70
CA PRO A 72 19.17 -24.94 0.67
C PRO A 72 19.62 -26.32 1.16
N SER A 73 20.07 -26.43 2.41
CA SER A 73 20.50 -27.69 3.00
C SER A 73 19.34 -28.69 3.15
N PHE A 74 18.18 -28.22 3.63
CA PHE A 74 17.02 -29.07 3.86
C PHE A 74 16.34 -29.53 2.57
N THR A 75 16.32 -28.68 1.54
CA THR A 75 15.80 -29.04 0.21
C THR A 75 16.75 -29.96 -0.56
N SER A 76 18.07 -29.80 -0.41
CA SER A 76 19.08 -30.67 -1.03
C SER A 76 19.03 -32.10 -0.48
N GLU A 77 18.94 -32.27 0.85
CA GLU A 77 18.88 -33.60 1.48
C GLU A 77 17.62 -34.40 1.12
N ARG A 78 16.47 -33.73 0.96
CA ARG A 78 15.22 -34.39 0.58
C ARG A 78 15.18 -34.77 -0.91
N THR A 79 15.93 -34.06 -1.75
CA THR A 79 16.07 -34.40 -3.16
C THR A 79 16.83 -35.72 -3.29
N GLU A 80 17.89 -35.95 -2.50
CA GLU A 80 18.65 -37.21 -2.51
C GLU A 80 17.83 -38.44 -2.07
N LEU A 81 16.87 -38.27 -1.16
CA LEU A 81 15.93 -39.33 -0.74
C LEU A 81 14.85 -39.65 -1.78
N SER A 82 14.73 -38.86 -2.86
CA SER A 82 13.74 -39.04 -3.92
C SER A 82 14.35 -39.39 -5.30
N VAL A 83 15.68 -39.45 -5.47
CA VAL A 83 16.32 -39.83 -6.75
C VAL A 83 16.73 -41.31 -6.80
N SER A 84 15.89 -42.21 -6.29
CA SER A 84 15.81 -43.58 -6.81
C SER A 84 14.63 -43.67 -7.76
N GLY A 85 14.82 -43.15 -8.98
CA GLY A 85 13.96 -43.50 -10.11
C GLY A 85 13.31 -42.35 -10.88
N VAL A 86 14.07 -41.37 -11.38
CA VAL A 86 13.75 -40.77 -12.69
C VAL A 86 15.05 -40.43 -13.42
N GLN A 87 15.24 -41.03 -14.59
CA GLN A 87 16.41 -40.84 -15.44
C GLN A 87 16.52 -39.41 -15.98
N LYS A 88 17.75 -38.90 -15.94
CA LYS A 88 18.22 -37.72 -16.68
C LYS A 88 17.80 -37.79 -18.16
N LYS A 89 17.15 -36.73 -18.65
CA LYS A 89 17.38 -36.24 -20.02
C LYS A 89 17.87 -34.80 -19.97
N LYS A 90 19.16 -34.65 -20.24
CA LYS A 90 19.79 -33.40 -20.68
C LYS A 90 19.03 -32.88 -21.89
N ASN A 91 18.66 -31.60 -21.88
CA ASN A 91 18.65 -30.80 -23.10
C ASN A 91 19.43 -29.53 -22.83
N GLU A 92 20.53 -29.41 -23.56
CA GLU A 92 21.53 -28.37 -23.57
C GLU A 92 21.20 -27.51 -24.80
N LEU A 93 20.83 -26.24 -24.61
CA LEU A 93 20.75 -25.26 -25.68
C LEU A 93 21.73 -24.13 -25.37
N VAL A 94 22.83 -24.25 -26.10
CA VAL A 94 23.96 -23.37 -26.33
C VAL A 94 23.56 -21.92 -26.56
N ILE A 95 24.28 -20.98 -25.93
CA ILE A 95 24.52 -19.66 -26.50
C ILE A 95 26.03 -19.40 -26.37
N GLU A 96 26.72 -19.41 -27.52
CA GLU A 96 28.14 -19.06 -27.63
C GLU A 96 28.38 -17.55 -27.43
N PRO A 97 29.60 -17.16 -27.03
CA PRO A 97 29.97 -15.77 -26.77
C PRO A 97 30.47 -15.07 -28.04
N THR A 98 30.03 -13.85 -28.29
CA THR A 98 30.67 -12.95 -29.27
C THR A 98 31.10 -11.63 -28.61
N LYS A 99 32.37 -11.28 -28.80
CA LYS A 99 33.07 -10.02 -28.43
C LYS A 99 33.97 -9.66 -29.64
N PRO A 100 34.47 -8.42 -29.86
CA PRO A 100 34.14 -7.07 -29.36
C PRO A 100 33.77 -6.07 -30.48
N ALA A 101 33.13 -4.94 -30.14
CA ALA A 101 33.33 -3.67 -30.84
C ALA A 101 33.10 -2.49 -29.88
N ASN A 102 34.15 -1.70 -29.68
CA ASN A 102 34.17 -0.35 -29.10
C ASN A 102 35.31 0.37 -29.86
N PRO A 103 35.37 1.71 -30.08
CA PRO A 103 34.99 2.73 -29.07
C PRO A 103 34.46 4.10 -29.61
N THR A 104 34.17 5.03 -28.67
CA THR A 104 34.35 6.50 -28.77
C THR A 104 33.24 7.29 -29.53
N LYS A 105 32.72 8.47 -29.12
CA LYS A 105 32.79 9.39 -27.97
C LYS A 105 31.92 10.64 -28.33
N VAL A 106 31.51 11.41 -27.31
CA VAL A 106 30.93 12.79 -27.31
C VAL A 106 29.56 12.94 -28.03
N GLU A 107 28.59 13.75 -27.61
CA GLU A 107 28.53 14.96 -26.77
C GLU A 107 27.03 15.20 -26.43
N GLU A 108 26.77 15.77 -25.26
CA GLU A 108 25.79 16.83 -25.00
C GLU A 108 24.62 17.04 -26.00
N SER A 109 23.38 16.85 -25.55
CA SER A 109 22.29 17.81 -25.76
C SER A 109 20.99 17.38 -25.08
N LEU A 110 20.42 18.31 -24.33
CA LEU A 110 19.00 18.37 -23.96
C LEU A 110 18.13 18.27 -25.22
N PRO A 111 16.88 17.81 -25.10
CA PRO A 111 15.82 18.81 -25.23
C PRO A 111 14.67 18.64 -24.22
N VAL A 112 14.31 19.79 -23.67
CA VAL A 112 13.08 20.13 -22.97
C VAL A 112 12.01 20.49 -24.00
N GLU A 113 10.73 20.32 -23.59
CA GLU A 113 9.53 21.02 -24.11
C GLU A 113 8.92 20.50 -25.44
N ILE A 114 7.60 20.35 -25.64
CA ILE A 114 6.42 21.11 -25.14
C ILE A 114 5.18 20.18 -25.05
N VAL A 115 4.54 20.21 -23.87
CA VAL A 115 3.10 20.45 -23.57
C VAL A 115 1.99 19.78 -24.43
N THR A 116 0.97 19.19 -23.78
CA THR A 116 -0.42 19.73 -23.70
C THR A 116 -1.54 18.67 -23.61
N LYS A 117 -2.33 18.76 -22.51
CA LYS A 117 -3.77 18.48 -22.30
C LYS A 117 -4.27 17.04 -22.37
N ASN A 118 -4.82 16.53 -21.26
CA ASN A 118 -6.26 16.52 -20.87
C ASN A 118 -6.83 15.12 -21.16
N GLN A 119 -7.84 14.55 -20.50
CA GLN A 119 -8.80 14.89 -19.45
C GLN A 119 -9.37 13.51 -19.02
N THR A 120 -9.67 13.25 -17.75
CA THR A 120 -11.02 13.36 -17.16
C THR A 120 -12.07 12.50 -17.84
N GLU A 121 -12.47 11.41 -17.18
CA GLU A 121 -13.83 10.87 -17.26
C GLU A 121 -14.07 10.01 -16.01
N ALA A 122 -14.74 10.60 -15.03
CA ALA A 122 -15.53 9.86 -14.04
C ALA A 122 -16.88 10.55 -14.07
N GLU A 123 -17.81 9.80 -14.63
CA GLU A 123 -19.11 10.16 -15.14
C GLU A 123 -20.03 10.71 -14.04
N VAL A 124 -20.78 11.71 -14.43
CA VAL A 124 -21.78 12.42 -13.64
C VAL A 124 -23.04 11.55 -13.62
N ILE A 125 -23.45 11.09 -12.45
CA ILE A 125 -24.85 10.68 -12.24
C ILE A 125 -25.50 11.77 -11.39
N GLU A 126 -26.30 12.59 -12.07
CA GLU A 126 -27.31 13.45 -11.45
C GLU A 126 -28.33 12.57 -10.73
N ALA A 127 -28.40 12.68 -9.40
CA ALA A 127 -29.59 12.33 -8.64
C ALA A 127 -29.89 13.46 -7.67
N ASP A 128 -30.89 14.24 -8.08
CA ASP A 128 -31.60 15.26 -7.33
C ASP A 128 -32.04 14.73 -5.95
N VAL A 129 -31.49 15.31 -4.87
CA VAL A 129 -32.20 15.41 -3.59
C VAL A 129 -31.92 16.78 -3.00
N THR A 130 -32.87 17.68 -3.21
CA THR A 130 -33.09 18.88 -2.41
C THR A 130 -33.00 18.57 -0.91
N SER A 131 -32.06 19.20 -0.23
CA SER A 131 -32.21 19.55 1.19
C SER A 131 -31.68 20.96 1.38
N GLU A 132 -32.63 21.89 1.31
CA GLU A 132 -32.48 23.24 1.83
C GLU A 132 -32.04 23.17 3.30
N THR A 133 -30.82 23.64 3.57
CA THR A 133 -30.58 24.39 4.80
C THR A 133 -29.82 25.66 4.43
N ASN A 134 -30.56 26.76 4.46
CA ASN A 134 -30.00 28.09 4.66
C ASN A 134 -29.18 28.05 5.96
N GLY A 135 -27.86 28.11 5.83
CA GLY A 135 -26.92 28.19 6.94
C GLY A 135 -25.71 28.99 6.52
N ASN A 136 -25.49 30.11 7.20
CA ASN A 136 -24.36 31.02 7.09
C ASN A 136 -23.02 30.31 6.77
N PRO A 137 -22.12 30.88 5.94
CA PRO A 137 -20.77 30.35 5.70
C PRO A 137 -19.82 30.41 6.92
N SER A 138 -20.35 30.63 8.12
CA SER A 138 -19.58 30.86 9.35
C SER A 138 -19.62 29.70 10.36
N GLU A 139 -20.43 28.66 10.12
CA GLU A 139 -20.42 27.43 10.92
C GLU A 139 -19.84 26.29 10.09
N LEU A 140 -18.53 26.06 10.23
CA LEU A 140 -17.92 24.80 9.81
C LEU A 140 -18.52 23.69 10.68
N SER A 141 -19.59 23.06 10.20
CA SER A 141 -20.13 21.86 10.80
C SER A 141 -19.27 20.66 10.42
N HIS A 142 -19.39 19.57 11.19
CA HIS A 142 -18.73 18.30 10.89
C HIS A 142 -19.05 17.80 9.47
N GLU A 143 -20.25 18.06 8.96
CA GLU A 143 -20.66 17.71 7.59
C GLU A 143 -19.95 18.58 6.54
N LYS A 144 -19.83 19.89 6.80
CA LYS A 144 -19.07 20.80 5.92
C LYS A 144 -17.60 20.38 5.81
N TRP A 145 -17.03 19.84 6.88
CA TRP A 145 -15.68 19.28 6.85
C TRP A 145 -15.52 18.09 5.90
N LEU A 146 -16.51 17.19 5.86
CA LEU A 146 -16.50 16.04 4.94
C LEU A 146 -16.48 16.51 3.47
N GLU A 147 -17.27 17.54 3.15
CA GLU A 147 -17.29 18.17 1.82
C GLU A 147 -15.97 18.86 1.50
N LEU A 148 -15.43 19.66 2.44
CA LEU A 148 -14.18 20.40 2.24
C LEU A 148 -12.99 19.46 2.02
N TYR A 149 -12.95 18.32 2.70
CA TYR A 149 -11.90 17.32 2.47
C TYR A 149 -11.86 16.83 1.02
N SER A 150 -13.01 16.69 0.35
CA SER A 150 -13.05 16.28 -1.06
C SER A 150 -12.51 17.34 -2.02
N GLN A 151 -12.61 18.62 -1.63
CA GLN A 151 -12.09 19.76 -2.39
C GLN A 151 -10.61 20.01 -2.09
N LEU A 152 -10.10 19.48 -0.97
CA LEU A 152 -8.68 19.51 -0.64
C LEU A 152 -7.92 18.65 -1.66
N GLY A 153 -7.26 19.30 -2.62
CA GLY A 153 -6.32 18.67 -3.55
C GLY A 153 -5.03 18.14 -2.88
N ILE A 154 -5.08 17.82 -1.59
CA ILE A 154 -3.94 17.31 -0.82
C ILE A 154 -3.75 15.84 -1.17
N ASN A 155 -2.50 15.44 -1.36
CA ASN A 155 -2.12 14.07 -1.67
C ASN A 155 -1.09 13.52 -0.68
N GLY A 156 -1.06 12.19 -0.55
CA GLY A 156 -0.08 11.45 0.24
C GLY A 156 -0.37 11.43 1.75
N ILE A 157 0.69 11.56 2.56
CA ILE A 157 0.64 11.39 4.02
C ILE A 157 -0.28 12.44 4.68
N ALA A 158 -0.20 13.69 4.23
CA ALA A 158 -1.02 14.79 4.72
C ALA A 158 -2.53 14.54 4.49
N ALA A 159 -2.88 14.05 3.30
CA ALA A 159 -4.26 13.69 2.97
C ALA A 159 -4.75 12.53 3.84
N ASN A 160 -3.93 11.48 3.99
CA ASN A 160 -4.27 10.32 4.80
C ASN A 160 -4.52 10.71 6.26
N ILE A 161 -3.70 11.60 6.83
CA ILE A 161 -3.89 12.07 8.20
C ILE A 161 -5.22 12.81 8.32
N LEU A 162 -5.47 13.85 7.51
CA LEU A 162 -6.75 14.57 7.56
C LEU A 162 -7.96 13.67 7.30
N ALA A 163 -7.84 12.69 6.40
CA ALA A 163 -8.90 11.75 6.11
C ALA A 163 -9.33 10.95 7.35
N ASN A 164 -8.40 10.65 8.26
CA ASN A 164 -8.65 9.91 9.48
C ASN A 164 -8.82 10.81 10.71
N THR A 165 -9.08 12.11 10.51
CA THR A 165 -9.40 13.03 11.59
C THR A 165 -10.89 13.33 11.70
N GLU A 166 -11.37 13.45 12.94
CA GLU A 166 -12.65 14.05 13.28
C GLU A 166 -12.47 15.54 13.56
N PHE A 167 -13.31 16.37 12.97
CA PHE A 167 -13.37 17.78 13.30
C PHE A 167 -14.09 17.99 14.65
N LYS A 168 -13.36 18.52 15.64
CA LYS A 168 -13.89 18.83 16.98
C LYS A 168 -14.42 20.26 17.10
N GLY A 169 -13.89 21.19 16.31
CA GLY A 169 -14.36 22.57 16.27
C GLY A 169 -13.32 23.56 15.76
N LYS A 170 -13.76 24.81 15.54
CA LYS A 170 -12.93 25.96 15.16
C LYS A 170 -12.95 26.97 16.31
N ASP A 171 -11.79 27.37 16.80
CA ASP A 171 -11.62 28.48 17.74
C ASP A 171 -10.85 29.62 17.04
N GLY A 172 -11.58 30.64 16.59
CA GLY A 172 -11.01 31.72 15.79
C GLY A 172 -10.43 31.19 14.47
N GLN A 173 -9.10 31.23 14.30
CA GLN A 173 -8.39 30.69 13.12
C GLN A 173 -7.78 29.31 13.37
N VAL A 174 -8.00 28.70 14.55
CA VAL A 174 -7.44 27.39 14.91
C VAL A 174 -8.50 26.30 14.73
N PHE A 175 -8.19 25.30 13.91
CA PHE A 175 -9.05 24.16 13.65
C PHE A 175 -8.54 22.98 14.45
N ASN A 176 -9.38 22.47 15.34
CA ASN A 176 -9.05 21.35 16.21
C ASN A 176 -9.58 20.05 15.59
N PHE A 177 -8.65 19.15 15.32
CA PHE A 177 -8.90 17.84 14.77
C PHE A 177 -8.48 16.77 15.78
N LEU A 178 -9.24 15.68 15.82
CA LEU A 178 -8.92 14.50 16.59
C LEU A 178 -8.55 13.35 15.63
N LEU A 179 -7.30 12.93 15.65
CA LEU A 179 -6.80 11.80 14.87
C LEU A 179 -7.02 10.49 15.62
N SER A 180 -7.46 9.45 14.92
CA SER A 180 -7.53 8.09 15.47
C SER A 180 -6.18 7.59 15.97
N GLU A 181 -6.16 6.94 17.12
CA GLU A 181 -4.96 6.29 17.68
C GLU A 181 -4.29 5.33 16.68
N ASP A 182 -5.07 4.67 15.82
CA ASP A 182 -4.59 3.76 14.77
C ASP A 182 -3.67 4.43 13.73
N GLN A 183 -3.79 5.74 13.55
CA GLN A 183 -3.01 6.52 12.57
C GLN A 183 -1.94 7.40 13.24
N SER A 184 -1.76 7.28 14.55
CA SER A 184 -0.73 8.01 15.31
C SER A 184 0.70 7.76 14.80
N ALA A 185 0.99 6.55 14.30
CA ALA A 185 2.31 6.20 13.78
C ALA A 185 2.69 6.94 12.48
N VAL A 186 1.70 7.42 11.73
CA VAL A 186 1.89 8.18 10.48
C VAL A 186 1.90 9.69 10.75
N TYR A 187 1.43 10.11 11.92
CA TYR A 187 1.39 11.50 12.36
C TYR A 187 2.77 12.01 12.78
N SER A 188 3.09 13.23 12.34
CA SER A 188 4.28 13.99 12.74
C SER A 188 3.91 15.46 12.76
N GLU A 189 4.44 16.25 13.70
CA GLU A 189 4.12 17.69 13.76
C GLU A 189 4.60 18.46 12.50
N GLU A 190 5.54 17.88 11.75
CA GLU A 190 6.06 18.43 10.49
C GLU A 190 5.00 18.58 9.39
N ILE A 191 3.91 17.80 9.45
CA ILE A 191 2.82 17.91 8.47
C ILE A 191 1.85 19.05 8.79
N ILE A 192 1.81 19.56 10.02
CA ILE A 192 0.87 20.61 10.45
C ILE A 192 0.98 21.87 9.58
N PRO A 193 2.17 22.43 9.29
CA PRO A 193 2.30 23.60 8.42
C PRO A 193 1.78 23.33 7.00
N LYS A 194 1.96 22.11 6.48
CA LYS A 194 1.46 21.72 5.15
C LYS A 194 -0.07 21.64 5.12
N LEU A 195 -0.68 21.14 6.20
CA LEU A 195 -2.14 21.11 6.34
C LEU A 195 -2.72 22.51 6.51
N SER A 196 -2.08 23.33 7.34
CA SER A 196 -2.42 24.74 7.54
C SER A 196 -2.38 25.51 6.22
N LEU A 197 -1.32 25.34 5.41
CA LEU A 197 -1.21 25.96 4.09
C LEU A 197 -2.36 25.55 3.16
N ALA A 198 -2.61 24.24 3.04
CA ALA A 198 -3.63 23.71 2.13
C ALA A 198 -5.06 24.11 2.54
N LEU A 199 -5.35 24.17 3.84
CA LEU A 199 -6.62 24.71 4.32
C LEU A 199 -6.71 26.22 4.11
N SER A 200 -5.61 26.94 4.29
CA SER A 200 -5.60 28.39 4.07
C SER A 200 -5.83 28.75 2.60
N GLU A 201 -5.27 27.97 1.67
CA GLU A 201 -5.49 28.12 0.23
C GLU A 201 -6.96 27.87 -0.16
N LEU A 202 -7.61 26.87 0.46
CA LEU A 202 -9.02 26.58 0.19
C LEU A 202 -9.96 27.60 0.83
N LEU A 203 -9.71 28.01 2.08
CA LEU A 203 -10.58 28.91 2.82
C LEU A 203 -10.34 30.40 2.53
N GLY A 204 -9.19 30.75 1.92
CA GLY A 204 -8.80 32.14 1.69
C GLY A 204 -8.46 32.92 2.96
N GLU A 205 -8.31 32.24 4.10
CA GLU A 205 -7.95 32.79 5.41
C GLU A 205 -6.72 32.07 5.95
N GLU A 206 -5.90 32.74 6.77
CA GLU A 206 -4.79 32.06 7.46
C GLU A 206 -5.36 31.15 8.55
N VAL A 207 -5.19 29.85 8.39
CA VAL A 207 -5.76 28.82 9.27
C VAL A 207 -4.64 28.04 9.94
N LYS A 208 -4.71 27.87 11.27
CA LYS A 208 -3.85 26.96 12.02
C LYS A 208 -4.57 25.65 12.30
N VAL A 209 -3.83 24.55 12.21
CA VAL A 209 -4.35 23.21 12.42
C VAL A 209 -3.75 22.67 13.71
N ASN A 210 -4.60 22.21 14.62
CA ASN A 210 -4.19 21.48 15.81
C ASN A 210 -4.73 20.06 15.72
N ILE A 211 -3.86 19.06 15.89
CA ILE A 211 -4.23 17.65 15.83
C ILE A 211 -3.93 17.01 17.18
N GLU A 212 -4.97 16.52 17.83
CA GLU A 212 -4.87 15.72 19.04
C GLU A 212 -5.09 14.25 18.68
N ILE A 213 -4.39 13.34 19.36
CA ILE A 213 -4.55 11.91 19.15
C ILE A 213 -5.55 11.39 20.18
N GLY A 214 -6.58 10.68 19.73
CA GLY A 214 -7.53 10.05 20.63
C GLY A 214 -8.49 9.11 19.93
N ARG A 215 -9.53 8.71 20.67
CA ARG A 215 -10.57 7.85 20.14
C ARG A 215 -11.60 8.69 19.40
N VAL A 216 -11.71 8.43 18.09
CA VAL A 216 -12.69 9.09 17.25
C VAL A 216 -14.09 8.60 17.60
N GLU A 217 -15.01 9.51 17.87
CA GLU A 217 -16.40 9.18 18.22
C GLU A 217 -17.35 9.40 17.04
N LYS A 218 -16.98 10.29 16.11
CA LYS A 218 -17.75 10.60 14.91
C LYS A 218 -17.09 10.04 13.65
N GLU A 219 -17.89 9.94 12.59
CA GLU A 219 -17.46 9.44 11.30
C GLU A 219 -16.37 10.34 10.69
N THR A 220 -15.23 9.77 10.29
CA THR A 220 -14.18 10.53 9.61
C THR A 220 -14.43 10.58 8.10
N PRO A 221 -13.82 11.53 7.35
CA PRO A 221 -13.87 11.51 5.90
C PRO A 221 -13.48 10.16 5.27
N ALA A 222 -12.48 9.47 5.84
CA ALA A 222 -12.07 8.14 5.41
C ALA A 222 -13.14 7.08 5.68
N MET A 223 -13.86 7.16 6.81
CA MET A 223 -14.96 6.24 7.12
C MET A 223 -16.15 6.46 6.20
N SER A 224 -16.55 7.72 5.97
CA SER A 224 -17.65 8.07 5.07
C SER A 224 -17.38 7.64 3.62
N LEU A 225 -16.17 7.93 3.11
CA LEU A 225 -15.78 7.50 1.77
C LEU A 225 -15.71 5.96 1.65
N ARG A 226 -15.28 5.27 2.71
CA ARG A 226 -15.28 3.79 2.74
C ARG A 226 -16.69 3.24 2.71
N ARG A 227 -17.62 3.82 3.49
CA ARG A 227 -19.03 3.42 3.50
C ARG A 227 -19.64 3.55 2.10
N LEU A 228 -19.51 4.72 1.48
CA LEU A 228 -20.06 4.98 0.14
C LEU A 228 -19.48 4.03 -0.92
N LYS A 229 -18.16 3.78 -0.88
CA LYS A 229 -17.52 2.80 -1.76
C LYS A 229 -17.98 1.38 -1.52
N GLN A 230 -18.25 1.02 -0.26
CA GLN A 230 -18.74 -0.31 0.09
C GLN A 230 -20.18 -0.49 -0.37
N GLU A 231 -21.06 0.48 -0.13
CA GLU A 231 -22.46 0.49 -0.60
C GLU A 231 -22.51 0.34 -2.13
N ALA A 232 -21.73 1.14 -2.87
CA ALA A 232 -21.65 1.02 -4.33
C ALA A 232 -21.13 -0.35 -4.79
N ARG A 233 -20.20 -0.96 -4.04
CA ARG A 233 -19.70 -2.30 -4.36
C ARG A 233 -20.76 -3.36 -4.10
N GLU A 234 -21.49 -3.26 -3.00
CA GLU A 234 -22.56 -4.20 -2.65
C GLU A 234 -23.69 -4.14 -3.68
N GLU A 235 -24.08 -2.93 -4.09
CA GLU A 235 -25.07 -2.73 -5.15
C GLU A 235 -24.64 -3.38 -6.49
N MET A 236 -23.39 -3.19 -6.89
CA MET A 236 -22.83 -3.84 -8.09
C MET A 236 -22.81 -5.36 -7.99
N ILE A 237 -22.48 -5.92 -6.83
CA ILE A 237 -22.50 -7.38 -6.62
C ILE A 237 -23.94 -7.91 -6.71
N ASP A 238 -24.89 -7.19 -6.12
CA ASP A 238 -26.30 -7.56 -6.15
C ASP A 238 -26.89 -7.46 -7.55
N GLU A 239 -26.51 -6.45 -8.33
CA GLU A 239 -26.87 -6.32 -9.74
C GLU A 239 -26.28 -7.47 -10.57
N PHE A 240 -24.99 -7.76 -10.39
CA PHE A 240 -24.32 -8.86 -11.08
C PHE A 240 -24.90 -10.24 -10.71
N GLU A 241 -25.30 -10.43 -9.46
CA GLU A 241 -25.93 -11.68 -9.02
C GLU A 241 -27.35 -11.83 -9.60
N LYS A 242 -28.06 -10.73 -9.87
CA LYS A 242 -29.38 -10.73 -10.50
C LYS A 242 -29.35 -10.89 -12.03
N ASP A 243 -28.18 -10.73 -12.65
CA ASP A 243 -28.02 -10.90 -14.11
C ASP A 243 -28.48 -12.31 -14.55
N GLU A 244 -29.36 -12.35 -15.54
CA GLU A 244 -29.95 -13.56 -16.10
C GLU A 244 -28.87 -14.53 -16.61
N ASN A 245 -27.81 -14.02 -17.23
CA ASN A 245 -26.70 -14.83 -17.75
C ASN A 245 -25.87 -15.45 -16.62
N VAL A 246 -25.67 -14.72 -15.52
CA VAL A 246 -24.95 -15.22 -14.34
C VAL A 246 -25.78 -16.31 -13.65
N GLN A 247 -27.09 -16.12 -13.54
CA GLN A 247 -28.02 -17.13 -12.99
C GLN A 247 -28.07 -18.39 -13.84
N GLU A 248 -28.08 -18.28 -15.17
CA GLU A 248 -27.98 -19.44 -16.08
C GLU A 248 -26.65 -20.17 -15.90
N MET A 249 -25.53 -19.44 -15.83
CA MET A 249 -24.21 -20.05 -15.63
C MET A 249 -24.13 -20.80 -14.29
N LEU A 250 -24.68 -20.22 -13.21
CA LEU A 250 -24.74 -20.87 -11.89
C LEU A 250 -25.57 -22.16 -11.94
N LYS A 251 -26.72 -22.14 -12.64
CA LYS A 251 -27.59 -23.32 -12.81
C LYS A 251 -26.96 -24.40 -13.66
N HIS A 252 -26.33 -24.05 -14.78
CA HIS A 252 -25.77 -25.00 -15.73
C HIS A 252 -24.45 -25.61 -15.28
N PHE A 253 -23.60 -24.84 -14.59
CA PHE A 253 -22.23 -25.27 -14.27
C PHE A 253 -22.00 -25.61 -12.80
N SER A 254 -23.03 -25.55 -11.94
CA SER A 254 -22.85 -25.64 -10.47
C SER A 254 -21.71 -24.74 -9.97
N ALA A 255 -21.53 -23.59 -10.63
CA ALA A 255 -20.43 -22.69 -10.38
C ALA A 255 -20.65 -21.95 -9.05
N LYS A 256 -19.56 -21.52 -8.41
CA LYS A 256 -19.62 -20.69 -7.20
C LYS A 256 -19.16 -19.28 -7.55
N LEU A 257 -20.01 -18.29 -7.32
CA LEU A 257 -19.65 -16.89 -7.52
C LEU A 257 -18.64 -16.44 -6.46
N SER A 258 -17.50 -15.90 -6.93
CA SER A 258 -16.50 -15.28 -6.05
C SER A 258 -16.76 -13.79 -5.96
N LYS A 259 -17.55 -13.38 -4.96
CA LYS A 259 -17.97 -11.97 -4.74
C LYS A 259 -16.79 -11.00 -4.61
N GLU A 260 -15.65 -11.49 -4.14
CA GLU A 260 -14.43 -10.69 -3.98
C GLU A 260 -13.74 -10.34 -5.31
N SER A 261 -14.01 -11.10 -6.38
CA SER A 261 -13.38 -10.94 -7.70
C SER A 261 -14.17 -10.03 -8.66
N ILE A 262 -15.33 -9.53 -8.25
CA ILE A 262 -16.17 -8.65 -9.07
C ILE A 262 -15.56 -7.24 -9.02
N ALA A 263 -15.27 -6.70 -10.20
CA ALA A 263 -14.64 -5.39 -10.38
C ALA A 263 -15.51 -4.53 -11.32
N PRO A 264 -15.52 -3.20 -11.14
CA PRO A 264 -16.27 -2.31 -12.02
C PRO A 264 -15.71 -2.40 -13.44
N ILE A 265 -16.62 -2.37 -14.42
CA ILE A 265 -16.27 -2.27 -15.83
C ILE A 265 -15.58 -0.90 -15.99
N LYS A 266 -14.32 -0.91 -16.43
CA LYS A 266 -13.66 0.31 -16.91
C LYS A 266 -14.10 0.47 -18.37
N GLU A 267 -14.90 1.49 -18.64
CA GLU A 267 -15.10 1.98 -20.01
C GLU A 267 -13.81 2.57 -20.58
#